data_AF-A0AAW6XXD8-F1
#
_entry.id   AF-A0AAW6XXD8-F1
#
_cell.length_a   1.000
_cell.length_b   1.000
_cell.length_c   1.000
_cell.angle_alpha   90.00
_cell.angle_beta   90.00
_cell.angle_gamma   90.00
#
_symmetry.space_group_name_H-M   'P 1'
#
loop_
_entity.id
_entity.type
_entity.pdbx_description
1 polymer ?
#
loop_
_entity_poly.entity_id
_entity_poly.type
_entity_poly.pdbx_seq_one_letter_code
_entity_poly.pdbx_strand_id
1 'polypeptide(L)' 'MVVTTSGNVLFEKQLTYDNYLDLETIALKLGLHFHASAPDRIYTADRDIGDFTLYEANLVNLGISYRTPAEMK' A
#
# COMPACT_ATOMS: atom_id res chain seq x y z
N MET A 1 8.71 8.72 -3.21
CA MET A 1 9.46 8.65 -4.50
C MET A 1 9.48 10.04 -5.12
N VAL A 2 10.61 10.46 -5.67
CA VAL A 2 10.74 11.70 -6.45
C VAL A 2 11.12 11.29 -7.87
N VAL A 3 10.36 11.77 -8.86
CA VAL A 3 10.54 11.44 -10.28
C VAL A 3 10.68 12.70 -11.14
N THR A 4 11.33 12.58 -12.30
CA THR A 4 11.28 13.61 -13.34
C THR A 4 9.89 13.65 -14.00
N THR A 5 9.60 14.72 -14.74
CA THR A 5 8.38 14.82 -15.56
C THR A 5 8.31 13.76 -16.66
N SER A 6 9.46 13.20 -17.04
CA SER A 6 9.61 12.09 -17.98
C SER A 6 9.52 10.70 -17.32
N GLY A 7 9.27 10.62 -16.01
CA GLY A 7 9.07 9.37 -15.28
C GLY A 7 10.34 8.68 -14.75
N ASN A 8 11.51 9.31 -14.86
CA ASN A 8 12.75 8.75 -14.34
C ASN A 8 12.82 8.96 -12.82
N VAL A 9 13.08 7.89 -12.07
CA VAL A 9 13.23 7.95 -10.61
C VAL A 9 14.51 8.70 -10.25
N LEU A 10 14.36 9.81 -9.53
CA LEU A 10 15.47 10.61 -9.00
C LEU A 10 15.87 10.16 -7.59
N PHE A 11 14.88 9.77 -6.79
CA PHE A 11 15.10 9.30 -5.43
C PHE A 11 13.94 8.42 -4.98
N GLU A 12 14.26 7.30 -4.34
CA GLU A 12 13.29 6.42 -3.75
C GLU A 12 13.73 6.02 -2.34
N LYS A 13 12.80 6.13 -1.39
CA LYS A 13 12.95 5.56 -0.06
C LYS A 13 11.72 4.69 0.17
N GLN A 14 11.95 3.38 0.24
CA GLN A 14 10.91 2.40 0.47
C GLN A 14 10.81 2.08 1.97
N LEU A 15 9.65 1.58 2.38
CA LEU A 15 9.44 1.02 3.70
C LEU A 15 10.07 -0.39 3.72
N THR A 16 10.76 -0.76 4.80
CA THR A 16 11.22 -2.15 4.96
C THR A 16 10.01 -3.05 5.24
N TYR A 17 10.13 -4.35 4.90
CA TYR A 17 9.08 -5.32 5.21
C TYR A 17 8.74 -5.37 6.71
N ASP A 18 9.75 -5.30 7.58
CA ASP A 18 9.53 -5.29 9.04
C ASP A 18 8.70 -4.07 9.47
N ASN A 19 8.97 -2.88 8.91
CA ASN A 19 8.18 -1.69 9.22
C ASN A 19 6.76 -1.77 8.64
N TYR A 20 6.57 -2.39 7.47
CA TYR A 20 5.23 -2.70 6.96
C TYR A 20 4.46 -3.58 7.94
N LEU A 21 5.09 -4.67 8.40
CA LEU A 21 4.47 -5.62 9.32
C LEU A 21 4.11 -4.98 10.67
N ASP A 22 4.98 -4.12 11.19
CA ASP A 22 4.72 -3.36 12.41
C ASP A 22 3.47 -2.47 12.28
N LEU A 23 3.34 -1.73 11.18
CA LEU A 23 2.21 -0.85 10.91
C LEU A 23 0.90 -1.62 10.67
N GLU A 24 0.96 -2.70 9.90
CA GLU A 24 -0.18 -3.58 9.66
C GLU A 24 -0.69 -4.19 10.97
N THR A 25 0.23 -4.64 11.83
CA THR A 25 -0.10 -5.17 13.15
C THR A 25 -0.76 -4.11 14.05
N ILE A 26 -0.33 -2.85 13.96
CA ILE A 26 -0.96 -1.74 14.69
C ILE A 26 -2.38 -1.51 14.16
N ALA A 27 -2.57 -1.48 12.84
CA ALA A 27 -3.89 -1.30 12.23
C ALA A 27 -4.86 -2.43 12.62
N LEU A 28 -4.41 -3.68 12.59
CA LEU A 28 -5.18 -4.85 13.04
C LEU A 28 -5.61 -4.71 14.51
N LYS A 29 -4.69 -4.31 15.40
CA LYS A 29 -5.01 -4.11 16.83
C LYS A 29 -6.04 -3.00 17.06
N LEU A 30 -6.07 -2.00 16.19
CA LEU A 30 -7.00 -0.87 16.27
C LEU A 30 -8.30 -1.10 15.49
N GLY A 31 -8.42 -2.21 14.75
CA GLY A 31 -9.57 -2.49 13.90
C GLY A 31 -9.70 -1.51 12.72
N LEU A 32 -8.58 -1.03 12.18
CA LEU A 32 -8.54 -0.08 11.07
C LEU A 32 -8.20 -0.80 9.76
N HIS A 33 -8.84 -0.37 8.67
CA HIS A 33 -8.41 -0.74 7.33
C HIS A 33 -7.02 -0.18 7.03
N PHE A 34 -6.21 -0.97 6.32
CA PHE A 34 -4.82 -0.62 6.01
C PHE A 34 -4.41 -1.09 4.62
N HIS A 35 -3.65 -0.24 3.91
CA HIS A 35 -3.02 -0.61 2.64
C HIS A 35 -1.61 -0.03 2.56
N ALA A 36 -0.80 -0.61 1.68
CA ALA A 36 0.47 -0.07 1.23
C ALA A 36 0.35 0.31 -0.25
N SER A 37 0.80 1.52 -0.58
CA SER A 37 0.78 2.03 -1.95
C SER A 37 2.16 1.86 -2.60
N ALA A 38 2.19 1.19 -3.75
CA ALA A 38 3.37 1.07 -4.61
C ALA A 38 3.12 1.79 -5.94
N PRO A 39 4.15 2.10 -6.73
CA PRO A 39 4.00 2.83 -7.99
C PRO A 39 3.08 2.16 -9.02
N ASP A 40 2.97 0.83 -8.97
CA ASP A 40 2.19 0.01 -9.88
C ASP A 40 0.80 -0.35 -9.34
N ARG A 41 0.62 -0.39 -8.02
CA ARG A 41 -0.58 -0.95 -7.40
C ARG A 41 -0.75 -0.61 -5.93
N ILE A 42 -1.98 -0.67 -5.44
CA ILE A 42 -2.30 -0.63 -4.01
C ILE A 42 -2.45 -2.06 -3.48
N TYR A 43 -1.79 -2.36 -2.37
CA TYR A 43 -1.78 -3.66 -1.72
C TYR A 43 -2.44 -3.59 -0.36
N THR A 44 -3.35 -4.51 -0.05
CA THR A 44 -4.02 -4.57 1.26
C THR A 44 -4.12 -6.00 1.76
N ALA A 45 -4.01 -6.16 3.09
CA ALA A 45 -4.27 -7.44 3.78
C ALA A 45 -5.73 -7.58 4.22
N ASP A 46 -6.56 -6.56 3.96
CA ASP A 46 -7.98 -6.58 4.30
C ASP A 46 -8.77 -7.37 3.27
N ARG A 47 -9.47 -8.42 3.72
CA ARG A 47 -10.36 -9.20 2.85
C ARG A 47 -11.59 -8.40 2.42
N ASP A 48 -12.09 -7.59 3.35
CA ASP A 48 -13.12 -6.60 3.07
C ASP A 48 -12.42 -5.28 2.74
N ILE A 49 -12.55 -4.82 1.50
CA ILE A 49 -11.78 -3.66 1.04
C ILE A 49 -12.42 -2.40 1.61
N GLY A 50 -11.66 -1.68 2.44
CA GLY A 50 -12.14 -0.42 3.02
C GLY A 50 -12.49 0.63 1.95
N ASP A 51 -13.53 1.41 2.21
CA ASP A 51 -14.07 2.41 1.29
C ASP A 51 -13.00 3.42 0.80
N PHE A 52 -12.08 3.81 1.68
CA PHE A 52 -11.02 4.75 1.35
C PHE A 52 -9.91 4.13 0.50
N THR A 53 -9.67 2.82 0.62
CA THR A 53 -8.77 2.09 -0.28
C THR A 53 -9.35 2.04 -1.69
N LEU A 54 -10.65 1.78 -1.81
CA LEU A 54 -11.37 1.83 -3.09
C LEU A 54 -11.36 3.25 -3.67
N TYR A 55 -11.63 4.25 -2.84
CA TYR A 55 -11.63 5.65 -3.26
C TYR A 55 -10.25 6.09 -3.79
N GLU A 56 -9.17 5.79 -3.07
CA GLU A 56 -7.80 6.09 -3.50
C GLU A 56 -7.48 5.41 -4.82
N ALA A 57 -7.74 4.10 -4.93
CA ALA A 57 -7.50 3.34 -6.16
C ALA A 57 -8.13 3.98 -7.40
N ASN A 58 -9.37 4.46 -7.28
CA ASN A 58 -10.05 5.19 -8.35
C ASN A 58 -9.42 6.56 -8.61
N LEU A 59 -9.07 7.30 -7.54
CA LEU A 59 -8.48 8.64 -7.64
C LEU A 59 -7.11 8.63 -8.32
N VAL A 60 -6.27 7.63 -8.01
CA VAL A 60 -4.91 7.51 -8.57
C VAL A 60 -4.83 6.57 -9.77
N ASN A 61 -5.96 5.99 -10.18
CA ASN A 61 -6.09 5.06 -11.30
C ASN A 61 -5.13 3.85 -11.20
N LEU A 62 -5.02 3.28 -10.00
CA LEU A 62 -4.26 2.06 -9.70
C LEU A 62 -5.20 0.93 -9.31
N GLY A 63 -4.84 -0.31 -9.67
CA GLY A 63 -5.56 -1.50 -9.21
C GLY A 63 -5.32 -1.76 -7.72
N ILE A 64 -6.22 -2.54 -7.11
CA ILE A 64 -6.08 -3.06 -5.74
C ILE A 64 -5.68 -4.52 -5.81
N SER A 65 -4.88 -4.98 -4.86
CA SER A 65 -4.68 -6.40 -4.65
C SER A 65 -4.62 -6.80 -3.20
N TYR A 66 -5.50 -7.74 -2.91
CA TYR A 66 -5.50 -8.47 -1.66
C TYR A 66 -4.30 -9.42 -1.60
N ARG A 67 -3.46 -9.28 -0.57
CA ARG A 67 -2.35 -10.18 -0.25
C ARG A 67 -2.25 -10.31 1.27
N THR A 68 -2.05 -11.52 1.74
CA THR A 68 -1.69 -11.74 3.15
C THR A 68 -0.32 -11.14 3.44
N PRO A 69 -0.01 -10.76 4.69
CA PRO A 69 1.30 -10.21 5.03
C PRO A 69 2.47 -11.12 4.60
N ALA A 70 2.30 -12.44 4.70
CA ALA A 70 3.31 -13.42 4.26
C ALA A 70 3.58 -13.40 2.73
N GLU A 71 2.61 -12.97 1.91
CA GLU A 71 2.76 -12.83 0.46
C GLU A 71 3.37 -11.47 0.05
N MET A 72 3.54 -10.54 1.00
CA MET A 72 4.10 -9.20 0.76
C MET A 72 5.59 -9.08 1.11
N LYS A 73 6.26 -10.21 1.35
CA LYS A 73 7.70 -10.28 1.66
C LYS A 73 8.57 -10.31 0.40
#